data_AF-A0A2K3V1P1-F1
#
_entry.id   AF-A0A2K3V1P1-F1
#
_cell.length_a   1.000
_cell.length_b   1.000
_cell.length_c   1.000
_cell.angle_alpha   90.00
_cell.angle_beta   90.00
_cell.angle_gamma   90.00
#
_symmetry.space_group_name_H-M   'P 1'
#
loop_
_entity.id
_entity.type
_entity.pdbx_description
1 polymer ?
#
loop_
_entity_poly.entity_id
_entity_poly.type
_entity_poly.pdbx_seq_one_letter_code
_entity_poly.pdbx_strand_id
1 'polypeptide(L)'
;MGEAKRRKALGLMPTVHAFEAQLDGAGQVSLIRGPEDGRLQGLIVKALADTQLFGAAWESEFRSAQVLAGQVGRVLSTPEDVQGIPVAPLRRITGELVLGQSAPETDDVLLTVEGGKVRLREQRHSFDGQRWESMGGPRDPQRLISALQEHPAFRLEGEVIGQVQAEHWLEGRIDLEPEPPEELLDTTETVVREWHGETPDEWAELHHELGGEEGVPLARRTVFELRRPAPLQSPLSRVFAIRQDVEFFPMQEGSAYTLDGETWVAYDPDAELPGTGGLPADLAQFFDLETVPVTVYADGRIEWDEGAVPEEQAGRVRADLRESTGAGDPAAWQTWTQTMLRETFGDELNVPEDRPLPVPVAVRLDISADAIDDPDPLAQTFMESEVSFDGEQWRDLFGEELPEELQDFARNDLN
;
A
#
# COMPACT_ATOMS: atom_id res chain seq x y z
N MET A 1 -37.96 19.29 41.02
CA MET A 1 -36.99 19.91 40.08
C MET A 1 -36.62 18.85 39.05
N GLY A 2 -37.01 19.04 37.77
CA GLY A 2 -36.87 18.03 36.71
C GLY A 2 -35.42 17.69 36.40
N GLU A 3 -35.18 16.44 36.01
CA GLU A 3 -33.85 15.86 35.78
C GLU A 3 -33.03 16.65 34.74
N ALA A 4 -33.68 17.14 33.68
CA ALA A 4 -33.07 18.04 32.70
C ALA A 4 -32.59 19.38 33.29
N LYS A 5 -33.29 19.95 34.28
CA LYS A 5 -32.86 21.18 34.97
C LYS A 5 -31.67 20.91 35.90
N ARG A 6 -31.59 19.71 36.51
CA ARG A 6 -30.43 19.29 37.32
C ARG A 6 -29.19 19.05 36.46
N ARG A 7 -29.32 18.36 35.32
CA ARG A 7 -28.21 18.15 34.35
C ARG A 7 -27.69 19.45 33.76
N LYS A 8 -28.59 20.40 33.40
CA LYS A 8 -28.20 21.74 32.93
C LYS A 8 -27.43 22.55 33.99
N ALA A 9 -27.78 22.42 35.27
CA ALA A 9 -27.07 23.10 36.37
C ALA A 9 -25.70 22.46 36.69
N LEU A 10 -25.48 21.22 36.28
CA LEU A 10 -24.23 20.47 36.47
C LEU A 10 -23.30 20.50 35.23
N GLY A 11 -23.67 21.22 34.17
CA GLY A 11 -22.87 21.27 32.92
C GLY A 11 -22.91 19.98 32.08
N LEU A 12 -23.85 19.07 32.36
CA LEU A 12 -23.94 17.74 31.74
C LEU A 12 -24.83 17.68 30.49
N MET A 13 -25.19 18.83 29.92
CA MET A 13 -25.96 18.88 28.67
C MET A 13 -24.98 19.12 27.51
N PRO A 14 -25.03 18.30 26.45
CA PRO A 14 -24.23 18.58 25.26
C PRO A 14 -24.63 19.96 24.70
N THR A 15 -23.65 20.77 24.35
CA THR A 15 -23.88 22.07 23.72
C THR A 15 -23.92 21.86 22.21
N VAL A 16 -25.00 22.29 21.57
CA VAL A 16 -25.24 22.04 20.14
C VAL A 16 -25.26 23.37 19.39
N HIS A 17 -24.43 23.48 18.37
CA HIS A 17 -24.34 24.64 17.48
C HIS A 17 -24.68 24.21 16.05
N ALA A 18 -25.87 24.58 15.57
CA ALA A 18 -26.25 24.34 14.19
C ALA A 18 -25.44 25.21 13.22
N PHE A 19 -25.11 24.66 12.06
CA PHE A 19 -24.42 25.38 11.00
C PHE A 19 -24.98 25.03 9.61
N GLU A 20 -24.69 25.93 8.68
CA GLU A 20 -24.89 25.76 7.24
C GLU A 20 -23.61 26.25 6.55
N ALA A 21 -22.98 25.36 5.80
CA ALA A 21 -21.75 25.61 5.07
C ALA A 21 -21.98 25.40 3.57
N GLN A 22 -21.20 26.11 2.76
CA GLN A 22 -21.09 25.89 1.33
C GLN A 22 -19.66 25.50 0.99
N LEU A 23 -19.53 24.50 0.14
CA LEU A 23 -18.27 24.02 -0.41
C LEU A 23 -18.31 24.18 -1.94
N ASP A 24 -17.21 24.62 -2.51
CA ASP A 24 -17.03 24.64 -3.96
C ASP A 24 -16.26 23.40 -4.47
N GLY A 25 -16.00 23.37 -5.79
CA GLY A 25 -15.25 22.30 -6.43
C GLY A 25 -13.76 22.25 -6.05
N ALA A 26 -13.21 23.34 -5.50
CA ALA A 26 -11.82 23.42 -5.04
C ALA A 26 -11.67 23.05 -3.55
N GLY A 27 -12.77 22.68 -2.87
CA GLY A 27 -12.76 22.33 -1.45
C GLY A 27 -12.80 23.55 -0.52
N GLN A 28 -13.05 24.76 -1.03
CA GLN A 28 -13.14 25.93 -0.17
C GLN A 28 -14.43 25.90 0.64
N VAL A 29 -14.30 25.84 1.97
CA VAL A 29 -15.42 25.86 2.91
C VAL A 29 -15.76 27.29 3.31
N SER A 30 -17.03 27.67 3.16
CA SER A 30 -17.57 28.95 3.61
C SER A 30 -18.80 28.75 4.51
N LEU A 31 -18.79 29.34 5.70
CA LEU A 31 -19.96 29.29 6.59
C LEU A 31 -20.99 30.34 6.15
N ILE A 32 -22.19 29.87 5.78
CA ILE A 32 -23.36 30.72 5.53
C ILE A 32 -23.99 31.10 6.88
N ARG A 33 -24.07 30.13 7.79
CA ARG A 33 -24.59 30.28 9.14
C ARG A 33 -23.82 29.40 10.10
N GLY A 34 -23.56 29.88 11.30
CA GLY A 34 -22.85 29.11 12.32
C GLY A 34 -22.86 29.80 13.68
N PRO A 35 -22.12 29.26 14.66
CA PRO A 35 -21.90 29.91 15.95
C PRO A 35 -21.16 31.24 15.78
N GLU A 36 -21.40 32.21 16.66
CA GLU A 36 -20.70 33.52 16.63
C GLU A 36 -19.24 33.42 17.08
N ASP A 37 -18.89 32.38 17.83
CA ASP A 37 -17.54 32.12 18.31
C ASP A 37 -16.62 31.65 17.17
N GLY A 38 -15.58 32.44 16.87
CA GLY A 38 -14.61 32.14 15.82
C GLY A 38 -13.85 30.83 16.02
N ARG A 39 -13.64 30.38 17.26
CA ARG A 39 -13.00 29.07 17.53
C ARG A 39 -13.92 27.93 17.09
N LEU A 40 -15.21 28.03 17.39
CA LEU A 40 -16.20 27.02 16.98
C LEU A 40 -16.41 27.00 15.47
N GLN A 41 -16.38 28.18 14.83
CA GLN A 41 -16.36 28.28 13.37
C GLN A 41 -15.14 27.58 12.78
N GLY A 42 -13.95 27.83 13.35
CA GLY A 42 -12.71 27.17 12.94
C GLY A 42 -12.78 25.65 13.03
N LEU A 43 -13.36 25.11 14.11
CA LEU A 43 -13.55 23.64 14.25
C LEU A 43 -14.46 23.07 13.16
N ILE A 44 -15.57 23.75 12.84
CA ILE A 44 -16.50 23.30 11.79
C ILE A 44 -15.82 23.37 10.41
N VAL A 45 -15.17 24.49 10.11
CA VAL A 45 -14.49 24.70 8.83
C VAL A 45 -13.39 23.68 8.63
N LYS A 46 -12.55 23.46 9.65
CA LYS A 46 -11.48 22.46 9.62
C LYS A 46 -12.05 21.06 9.41
N ALA A 47 -13.03 20.64 10.21
CA ALA A 47 -13.64 19.32 10.07
C ALA A 47 -14.24 19.08 8.67
N LEU A 48 -14.87 20.08 8.08
CA LEU A 48 -15.40 19.97 6.71
C LEU A 48 -14.28 19.96 5.66
N ALA A 49 -13.24 20.77 5.82
CA ALA A 49 -12.12 20.79 4.89
C ALA A 49 -11.35 19.46 4.88
N ASP A 50 -11.17 18.85 6.06
CA ASP A 50 -10.40 17.62 6.22
C ASP A 50 -11.16 16.37 5.71
N THR A 51 -12.50 16.42 5.66
CA THR A 51 -13.34 15.21 5.45
C THR A 51 -14.18 15.24 4.18
N GLN A 52 -14.49 16.42 3.64
CA GLN A 52 -15.33 16.52 2.44
C GLN A 52 -14.44 16.43 1.20
N LEU A 53 -14.80 15.54 0.27
CA LEU A 53 -14.07 15.36 -0.99
C LEU A 53 -14.07 16.64 -1.82
N PHE A 54 -13.09 16.87 -2.68
CA PHE A 54 -13.10 17.98 -3.64
C PHE A 54 -12.39 17.55 -4.93
N GLY A 55 -12.26 18.43 -5.92
CA GLY A 55 -11.56 18.08 -7.15
C GLY A 55 -12.14 16.83 -7.83
N ALA A 56 -11.28 15.95 -8.31
CA ALA A 56 -11.69 14.73 -9.00
C ALA A 56 -12.39 13.73 -8.06
N ALA A 57 -12.06 13.70 -6.77
CA ALA A 57 -12.72 12.85 -5.78
C ALA A 57 -14.20 13.24 -5.61
N TRP A 58 -14.49 14.54 -5.56
CA TRP A 58 -15.88 15.02 -5.56
C TRP A 58 -16.61 14.69 -6.86
N GLU A 59 -15.94 14.89 -8.00
CA GLU A 59 -16.53 14.54 -9.28
C GLU A 59 -16.89 13.06 -9.37
N SER A 60 -15.99 12.19 -8.89
CA SER A 60 -16.19 10.75 -8.86
C SER A 60 -17.37 10.36 -7.96
N GLU A 61 -17.41 10.87 -6.72
CA GLU A 61 -18.51 10.63 -5.78
C GLU A 61 -19.86 11.06 -6.36
N PHE A 62 -19.93 12.28 -6.93
CA PHE A 62 -21.17 12.83 -7.49
C PHE A 62 -21.65 12.01 -8.68
N ARG A 63 -20.76 11.64 -9.60
CA ARG A 63 -21.10 10.83 -10.76
C ARG A 63 -21.54 9.42 -10.35
N SER A 64 -20.87 8.80 -9.39
CA SER A 64 -21.29 7.52 -8.81
C SER A 64 -22.69 7.60 -8.22
N ALA A 65 -22.99 8.63 -7.42
CA ALA A 65 -24.32 8.82 -6.84
C ALA A 65 -25.41 8.95 -7.92
N GLN A 66 -25.15 9.71 -8.99
CA GLN A 66 -26.09 9.86 -10.13
C GLN A 66 -26.35 8.53 -10.84
N VAL A 67 -25.30 7.75 -11.10
CA VAL A 67 -25.40 6.44 -11.75
C VAL A 67 -26.19 5.47 -10.88
N LEU A 68 -25.84 5.37 -9.59
CA LEU A 68 -26.50 4.48 -8.64
C LEU A 68 -27.96 4.89 -8.35
N ALA A 69 -28.29 6.18 -8.49
CA ALA A 69 -29.67 6.67 -8.43
C ALA A 69 -30.47 6.38 -9.71
N GLY A 70 -29.85 5.82 -10.77
CA GLY A 70 -30.48 5.53 -12.06
C GLY A 70 -30.81 6.79 -12.87
N GLN A 71 -30.11 7.90 -12.61
CA GLN A 71 -30.32 9.18 -13.29
C GLN A 71 -29.58 9.26 -14.63
N VAL A 72 -28.72 8.28 -14.92
CA VAL A 72 -27.96 8.17 -16.17
C VAL A 72 -28.61 7.14 -17.09
N GLY A 73 -29.19 7.59 -18.21
CA GLY A 73 -29.95 6.74 -19.14
C GLY A 73 -29.13 5.96 -20.16
N ARG A 74 -27.82 5.83 -19.98
CA ARG A 74 -26.91 5.14 -20.90
C ARG A 74 -25.91 4.28 -20.13
N VAL A 75 -25.49 3.18 -20.73
CA VAL A 75 -24.37 2.37 -20.21
C VAL A 75 -23.08 3.20 -20.27
N LEU A 76 -22.25 3.06 -19.24
CA LEU A 76 -20.97 3.75 -19.12
C LEU A 76 -19.86 2.71 -19.12
N SER A 77 -18.95 2.81 -20.08
CA SER A 77 -17.89 1.82 -20.26
C SER A 77 -16.49 2.42 -20.18
N THR A 78 -16.33 3.70 -20.52
CA THR A 78 -15.02 4.37 -20.56
C THR A 78 -14.96 5.58 -19.62
N PRO A 79 -13.75 6.11 -19.31
CA PRO A 79 -13.62 7.36 -18.56
C PRO A 79 -14.36 8.53 -19.22
N GLU A 80 -14.35 8.63 -20.55
CA GLU A 80 -15.01 9.71 -21.30
C GLU A 80 -16.53 9.66 -21.18
N ASP A 81 -17.12 8.45 -21.12
CA ASP A 81 -18.55 8.28 -20.87
C ASP A 81 -18.96 8.88 -19.53
N VAL A 82 -18.11 8.69 -18.52
CA VAL A 82 -18.30 9.17 -17.15
C VAL A 82 -18.09 10.68 -17.08
N GLN A 83 -17.01 11.21 -17.68
CA GLN A 83 -16.72 12.64 -17.72
C GLN A 83 -17.82 13.46 -18.39
N GLY A 84 -18.59 12.85 -19.30
CA GLY A 84 -19.77 13.47 -19.90
C GLY A 84 -20.94 13.73 -18.93
N ILE A 85 -20.90 13.20 -17.70
CA ILE A 85 -21.89 13.48 -16.66
C ILE A 85 -21.52 14.79 -15.96
N PRO A 86 -22.39 15.81 -16.00
CA PRO A 86 -22.11 17.10 -15.39
C PRO A 86 -22.09 16.99 -13.87
N VAL A 87 -21.12 17.65 -13.24
CA VAL A 87 -20.95 17.68 -11.78
C VAL A 87 -21.37 19.03 -11.24
N ALA A 88 -22.12 19.02 -10.13
CA ALA A 88 -22.51 20.25 -9.46
C ALA A 88 -21.28 20.92 -8.82
N PRO A 89 -20.93 22.16 -9.19
CA PRO A 89 -19.77 22.87 -8.63
C PRO A 89 -19.98 23.34 -7.19
N LEU A 90 -21.23 23.37 -6.71
CA LEU A 90 -21.57 23.85 -5.37
C LEU A 90 -22.26 22.77 -4.56
N ARG A 91 -21.82 22.68 -3.30
CA ARG A 91 -22.40 21.82 -2.27
C ARG A 91 -22.79 22.64 -1.07
N ARG A 92 -23.89 22.27 -0.44
CA ARG A 92 -24.38 22.88 0.78
C ARG A 92 -24.60 21.80 1.81
N ILE A 93 -23.94 21.96 2.95
CA ILE A 93 -23.96 21.01 4.06
C ILE A 93 -24.61 21.69 5.24
N THR A 94 -25.60 21.03 5.81
CA THR A 94 -26.21 21.45 7.08
C THR A 94 -25.89 20.41 8.15
N GLY A 95 -25.63 20.88 9.36
CA GLY A 95 -25.19 20.03 10.44
C GLY A 95 -25.17 20.72 11.79
N GLU A 96 -24.57 20.03 12.76
CA GLU A 96 -24.46 20.50 14.13
C GLU A 96 -23.09 20.16 14.72
N LEU A 97 -22.44 21.13 15.37
CA LEU A 97 -21.32 20.89 16.27
C LEU A 97 -21.85 20.57 17.67
N VAL A 98 -21.57 19.38 18.17
CA VAL A 98 -22.00 18.88 19.48
C VAL A 98 -20.79 18.78 20.40
N LEU A 99 -20.76 19.57 21.47
CA LEU A 99 -19.67 19.60 22.46
C LEU A 99 -20.07 18.88 23.75
N GLY A 100 -19.17 18.08 24.31
CA GLY A 100 -19.33 17.36 25.59
C GLY A 100 -19.46 15.83 25.48
N GLN A 101 -19.23 15.13 26.61
CA GLN A 101 -19.08 13.65 26.71
C GLN A 101 -20.38 12.82 26.48
N SER A 102 -21.43 13.41 25.93
CA SER A 102 -22.72 12.73 25.75
C SER A 102 -23.31 13.11 24.39
N ALA A 103 -22.56 12.86 23.33
CA ALA A 103 -23.13 12.85 21.99
C ALA A 103 -24.05 11.62 21.88
N PRO A 104 -25.31 11.77 21.42
CA PRO A 104 -26.18 10.62 21.19
C PRO A 104 -25.63 9.74 20.06
N GLU A 105 -25.75 8.42 20.20
CA GLU A 105 -25.54 7.47 19.11
C GLU A 105 -26.61 7.71 18.04
N THR A 106 -26.18 7.96 16.80
CA THR A 106 -27.05 8.24 15.66
C THR A 106 -26.44 7.64 14.40
N ASP A 107 -27.27 7.26 13.44
CA ASP A 107 -26.84 6.80 12.10
C ASP A 107 -26.29 7.94 11.20
N ASP A 108 -26.24 9.18 11.70
CA ASP A 108 -25.69 10.34 10.99
C ASP A 108 -24.15 10.26 10.88
N VAL A 109 -23.57 10.88 9.86
CA VAL A 109 -22.11 11.01 9.74
C VAL A 109 -21.58 11.90 10.87
N LEU A 110 -20.70 11.34 11.70
CA LEU A 110 -20.09 11.99 12.85
C LEU A 110 -18.58 12.17 12.64
N LEU A 111 -18.13 13.41 12.59
CA LEU A 111 -16.72 13.78 12.46
C LEU A 111 -16.18 14.20 13.84
N THR A 112 -15.11 13.59 14.31
CA THR A 112 -14.52 13.92 15.61
C THR A 112 -13.79 15.26 15.55
N VAL A 113 -13.96 16.10 16.57
CA VAL A 113 -13.24 17.39 16.71
C VAL A 113 -12.84 17.62 18.16
N GLU A 114 -11.96 18.59 18.39
CA GLU A 114 -11.54 18.97 19.74
C GLU A 114 -12.76 19.28 20.64
N GLY A 115 -12.96 18.45 21.67
CA GLY A 115 -14.02 18.61 22.66
C GLY A 115 -15.43 18.23 22.20
N GLY A 116 -15.60 17.61 21.03
CA GLY A 116 -16.92 17.25 20.51
C GLY A 116 -16.94 16.51 19.17
N LYS A 117 -18.07 16.61 18.47
CA LYS A 117 -18.29 16.01 17.14
C LYS A 117 -19.04 16.97 16.23
N VAL A 118 -18.69 17.00 14.95
CA VAL A 118 -19.47 17.64 13.89
C VAL A 118 -20.36 16.59 13.24
N ARG A 119 -21.67 16.79 13.33
CA ARG A 119 -22.68 15.90 12.76
C ARG A 119 -23.25 16.47 11.47
N LEU A 120 -23.17 15.72 10.39
CA LEU A 120 -23.74 16.11 9.09
C LEU A 120 -25.17 15.57 8.97
N ARG A 121 -26.11 16.43 8.58
CA ARG A 121 -27.53 16.05 8.47
C ARG A 121 -28.04 15.98 7.05
N GLU A 122 -27.67 16.96 6.24
CA GLU A 122 -28.16 17.05 4.88
C GLU A 122 -27.10 17.68 3.99
N GLN A 123 -26.96 17.09 2.80
CA GLN A 123 -26.13 17.57 1.72
C GLN A 123 -27.00 17.85 0.50
N ARG A 124 -26.84 19.04 -0.08
CA ARG A 124 -27.53 19.48 -1.30
C ARG A 124 -26.53 20.01 -2.31
N HIS A 125 -26.91 19.95 -3.58
CA HIS A 125 -26.06 20.26 -4.72
C HIS A 125 -26.72 21.29 -5.60
N SER A 126 -25.92 22.14 -6.24
CA SER A 126 -26.42 23.16 -7.16
C SER A 126 -25.48 23.41 -8.32
N PHE A 127 -26.05 23.54 -9.52
CA PHE A 127 -25.35 23.94 -10.75
C PHE A 127 -25.27 25.46 -10.92
N ASP A 128 -26.20 26.20 -10.32
CA ASP A 128 -26.40 27.64 -10.55
C ASP A 128 -26.40 28.48 -9.26
N GLY A 129 -26.30 27.83 -8.10
CA GLY A 129 -26.42 28.45 -6.77
C GLY A 129 -27.85 28.83 -6.37
N GLN A 130 -28.84 28.64 -7.24
CA GLN A 130 -30.23 29.02 -7.02
C GLN A 130 -31.09 27.81 -6.66
N ARG A 131 -30.94 26.71 -7.41
CA ARG A 131 -31.69 25.48 -7.17
C ARG A 131 -30.80 24.46 -6.47
N TRP A 132 -31.29 23.96 -5.34
CA TRP A 132 -30.58 23.02 -4.49
C TRP A 132 -31.32 21.69 -4.44
N GLU A 133 -30.63 20.61 -4.76
CA GLU A 133 -31.19 19.27 -4.85
C GLU A 133 -30.39 18.31 -3.97
N SER A 134 -31.09 17.45 -3.23
CA SER A 134 -30.46 16.35 -2.49
C SER A 134 -30.33 15.15 -3.43
N MET A 135 -29.16 14.52 -3.44
CA MET A 135 -29.02 13.22 -4.12
C MET A 135 -29.60 12.13 -3.23
N GLY A 136 -30.42 11.26 -3.81
CA GLY A 136 -30.92 10.08 -3.12
C GLY A 136 -29.88 8.96 -3.17
N GLY A 137 -29.51 8.39 -2.03
CA GLY A 137 -28.72 7.16 -2.01
C GLY A 137 -29.53 5.96 -2.55
N PRO A 138 -28.88 4.93 -3.12
CA PRO A 138 -29.55 3.70 -3.53
C PRO A 138 -30.15 3.02 -2.29
N ARG A 139 -31.48 3.07 -2.16
CA ARG A 139 -32.20 2.43 -1.03
C ARG A 139 -32.39 0.93 -1.19
N ASP A 140 -32.05 0.38 -2.36
CA ASP A 140 -32.31 -1.01 -2.74
C ASP A 140 -30.98 -1.69 -3.16
N PRO A 141 -30.47 -2.65 -2.36
CA PRO A 141 -29.26 -3.38 -2.67
C PRO A 141 -29.31 -4.08 -4.04
N GLN A 142 -30.48 -4.55 -4.48
CA GLN A 142 -30.60 -5.22 -5.77
C GLN A 142 -30.34 -4.24 -6.92
N ARG A 143 -30.82 -3.00 -6.80
CA ARG A 143 -30.57 -1.95 -7.79
C ARG A 143 -29.10 -1.53 -7.82
N LEU A 144 -28.46 -1.49 -6.66
CA LEU A 144 -27.03 -1.23 -6.57
C LEU A 144 -26.23 -2.31 -7.33
N ILE A 145 -26.48 -3.59 -7.06
CA ILE A 145 -25.81 -4.69 -7.78
C ILE A 145 -26.11 -4.65 -9.28
N SER A 146 -27.35 -4.40 -9.68
CA SER A 146 -27.71 -4.24 -11.09
C SER A 146 -26.94 -3.10 -11.76
N ALA A 147 -26.84 -1.92 -11.12
CA ALA A 147 -26.08 -0.80 -11.64
C ALA A 147 -24.58 -1.15 -11.80
N LEU A 148 -23.97 -1.84 -10.83
CA LEU A 148 -22.58 -2.28 -10.93
C LEU A 148 -22.35 -3.29 -12.06
N GLN A 149 -23.34 -4.11 -12.39
CA GLN A 149 -23.28 -5.06 -13.51
C GLN A 149 -23.53 -4.39 -14.86
N GLU A 150 -24.44 -3.41 -14.91
CA GLU A 150 -24.84 -2.69 -16.13
C GLU A 150 -23.78 -1.70 -16.61
N HIS A 151 -22.97 -1.12 -15.70
CA HIS A 151 -21.99 -0.10 -16.01
C HIS A 151 -20.55 -0.60 -15.78
N PRO A 152 -19.84 -1.08 -16.82
CA PRO A 152 -18.44 -1.51 -16.71
C PRO A 152 -17.50 -0.43 -16.15
N ALA A 153 -17.84 0.84 -16.28
CA ALA A 153 -17.04 1.95 -15.76
C ALA A 153 -16.78 1.89 -14.23
N PHE A 154 -17.57 1.16 -13.45
CA PHE A 154 -17.28 0.93 -12.01
C PHE A 154 -16.06 0.02 -11.76
N ARG A 155 -15.54 -0.65 -12.78
CA ARG A 155 -14.30 -1.46 -12.71
C ARG A 155 -13.07 -0.70 -13.15
N LEU A 156 -13.25 0.53 -13.62
CA LEU A 156 -12.11 1.37 -13.98
C LEU A 156 -11.47 1.86 -12.70
N GLU A 157 -10.16 1.69 -12.61
CA GLU A 157 -9.37 2.16 -11.49
C GLU A 157 -8.78 3.53 -11.81
N GLY A 158 -8.44 4.27 -10.76
CA GLY A 158 -7.63 5.47 -10.92
C GLY A 158 -6.17 5.14 -11.24
N GLU A 159 -5.46 6.15 -11.74
CA GLU A 159 -4.02 6.09 -12.02
C GLU A 159 -3.23 5.98 -10.70
N VAL A 160 -2.30 5.03 -10.62
CA VAL A 160 -1.36 4.92 -9.50
C VAL A 160 -0.41 6.11 -9.53
N ILE A 161 -0.34 6.85 -8.43
CA ILE A 161 0.53 8.02 -8.27
C ILE A 161 1.72 7.74 -7.37
N GLY A 162 1.69 6.65 -6.60
CA GLY A 162 2.82 6.20 -5.80
C GLY A 162 2.43 5.13 -4.79
N GLN A 163 3.42 4.67 -4.04
CA GLN A 163 3.25 3.80 -2.89
C GLN A 163 3.99 4.42 -1.70
N VAL A 164 3.45 4.23 -0.50
CA VAL A 164 4.06 4.65 0.76
C VAL A 164 4.03 3.48 1.72
N GLN A 165 5.18 3.09 2.23
CA GLN A 165 5.28 2.23 3.40
C GLN A 165 5.13 3.10 4.64
N ALA A 166 4.18 2.74 5.50
CA ALA A 166 3.96 3.44 6.76
C ALA A 166 4.29 2.53 7.93
N GLU A 167 5.27 2.92 8.74
CA GLU A 167 5.55 2.32 10.04
C GLU A 167 4.94 3.17 11.13
N HIS A 168 4.05 2.58 11.92
CA HIS A 168 3.40 3.24 13.03
C HIS A 168 3.79 2.53 14.32
N TRP A 169 4.38 3.27 15.25
CA TRP A 169 4.74 2.82 16.58
C TRP A 169 3.64 3.17 17.57
N LEU A 170 3.38 2.28 18.54
CA LEU A 170 2.31 2.43 19.54
C LEU A 170 2.47 3.72 20.37
N GLU A 171 3.69 4.25 20.49
CA GLU A 171 3.96 5.55 21.13
C GLU A 171 3.50 6.77 20.32
N GLY A 172 3.02 6.55 19.08
CA GLY A 172 2.48 7.56 18.17
C GLY A 172 3.45 8.07 17.11
N ARG A 173 4.68 7.54 17.04
CA ARG A 173 5.63 7.85 15.96
C ARG A 173 5.16 7.19 14.66
N ILE A 174 5.16 7.94 13.57
CA ILE A 174 4.88 7.45 12.23
C ILE A 174 6.06 7.79 11.34
N ASP A 175 6.62 6.78 10.70
CA ASP A 175 7.69 6.90 9.72
C ASP A 175 7.12 6.49 8.35
N LEU A 176 7.34 7.31 7.31
CA LEU A 176 6.77 7.12 5.97
C LEU A 176 7.88 7.05 4.92
N GLU A 177 7.89 6.00 4.09
CA GLU A 177 8.92 5.76 3.09
C GLU A 177 8.32 5.32 1.73
N PRO A 178 8.62 6.00 0.61
CA PRO A 178 9.24 7.32 0.55
C PRO A 178 8.37 8.38 1.22
N GLU A 179 8.97 9.50 1.62
CA GLU A 179 8.19 10.61 2.18
C GLU A 179 7.17 11.11 1.13
N PRO A 180 5.87 11.16 1.45
CA PRO A 180 4.86 11.65 0.50
C PRO A 180 5.04 13.16 0.25
N PRO A 181 4.42 13.71 -0.82
CA PRO A 181 4.38 15.15 -1.04
C PRO A 181 3.91 15.91 0.22
N GLU A 182 4.49 17.09 0.48
CA GLU A 182 4.22 17.89 1.70
C GLU A 182 2.72 18.13 1.93
N GLU A 183 1.95 18.32 0.86
CA GLU A 183 0.49 18.52 0.92
C GLU A 183 -0.32 17.27 1.34
N LEU A 184 0.28 16.08 1.20
CA LEU A 184 -0.30 14.80 1.57
C LEU A 184 0.24 14.25 2.90
N LEU A 185 1.36 14.75 3.42
CA LEU A 185 2.03 14.20 4.60
C LEU A 185 1.08 14.05 5.81
N ASP A 186 0.49 15.14 6.28
CA ASP A 186 -0.46 15.14 7.42
C ASP A 186 -1.68 14.24 7.15
N THR A 187 -2.11 14.18 5.88
CA THR A 187 -3.27 13.38 5.45
C THR A 187 -2.94 11.90 5.50
N THR A 188 -1.78 11.50 4.98
CA THR A 188 -1.28 10.12 5.02
C THR A 188 -1.10 9.66 6.45
N GLU A 189 -0.48 10.45 7.32
CA GLU A 189 -0.36 10.08 8.73
C GLU A 189 -1.73 9.90 9.41
N THR A 190 -2.71 10.73 9.07
CA THR A 190 -4.08 10.58 9.59
C THR A 190 -4.70 9.27 9.13
N VAL A 191 -4.57 8.93 7.84
CA VAL A 191 -5.04 7.65 7.29
C VAL A 191 -4.35 6.46 7.97
N VAL A 192 -3.05 6.55 8.23
CA VAL A 192 -2.28 5.51 8.93
C VAL A 192 -2.79 5.31 10.36
N ARG A 193 -3.08 6.38 11.09
CA ARG A 193 -3.67 6.29 12.45
C ARG A 193 -5.05 5.65 12.40
N GLU A 194 -5.90 6.06 11.46
CA GLU A 194 -7.23 5.46 11.29
C GLU A 194 -7.15 3.96 10.93
N TRP A 195 -6.22 3.58 10.06
CA TRP A 195 -6.02 2.19 9.63
C TRP A 195 -5.44 1.31 10.74
N HIS A 196 -4.50 1.82 11.52
CA HIS A 196 -3.85 1.05 12.59
C HIS A 196 -4.57 1.09 13.94
N GLY A 197 -5.48 2.04 14.13
CA GLY A 197 -6.17 2.32 15.38
C GLY A 197 -5.57 3.51 16.13
N GLU A 198 -6.40 4.17 16.95
CA GLU A 198 -5.98 5.32 17.78
C GLU A 198 -5.74 4.94 19.24
N THR A 199 -6.23 3.77 19.66
CA THR A 199 -6.13 3.28 21.04
C THR A 199 -5.49 1.89 21.12
N PRO A 200 -4.87 1.50 22.25
CA PRO A 200 -4.31 0.15 22.41
C PRO A 200 -5.33 -0.98 22.21
N ASP A 201 -6.60 -0.75 22.57
CA ASP A 201 -7.67 -1.73 22.38
C ASP A 201 -7.99 -1.90 20.88
N GLU A 202 -8.11 -0.80 20.13
CA GLU A 202 -8.29 -0.84 18.66
C GLU A 202 -7.08 -1.46 17.96
N TRP A 203 -5.86 -1.16 18.43
CA TRP A 203 -4.64 -1.79 17.90
C TRP A 203 -4.68 -3.30 18.05
N ALA A 204 -5.07 -3.80 19.23
CA ALA A 204 -5.19 -5.23 19.50
C ALA A 204 -6.27 -5.88 18.63
N GLU A 205 -7.43 -5.24 18.51
CA GLU A 205 -8.56 -5.72 17.70
C GLU A 205 -8.17 -5.83 16.23
N LEU A 206 -7.65 -4.76 15.63
CA LEU A 206 -7.24 -4.72 14.22
C LEU A 206 -6.05 -5.64 13.94
N HIS A 207 -5.10 -5.77 14.88
CA HIS A 207 -4.01 -6.72 14.76
C HIS A 207 -4.53 -8.16 14.70
N HIS A 208 -5.48 -8.52 15.55
CA HIS A 208 -6.09 -9.84 15.55
C HIS A 208 -6.91 -10.12 14.29
N GLU A 209 -7.65 -9.12 13.79
CA GLU A 209 -8.44 -9.24 12.54
C GLU A 209 -7.57 -9.54 11.31
N LEU A 210 -6.35 -9.01 11.28
CA LEU A 210 -5.37 -9.29 10.24
C LEU A 210 -4.63 -10.62 10.42
N GLY A 211 -4.96 -11.41 11.46
CA GLY A 211 -4.35 -12.72 11.71
C GLY A 211 -3.12 -12.69 12.62
N GLY A 212 -2.86 -11.56 13.29
CA GLY A 212 -1.75 -11.41 14.22
C GLY A 212 -1.86 -12.29 15.48
N GLU A 213 -0.71 -12.53 16.11
CA GLU A 213 -0.60 -13.28 17.37
C GLU A 213 -1.31 -12.61 18.56
N GLU A 214 -1.42 -13.32 19.68
CA GLU A 214 -2.05 -12.77 20.88
C GLU A 214 -1.16 -11.67 21.51
N GLY A 215 -1.63 -10.43 21.49
CA GLY A 215 -0.90 -9.30 22.07
C GLY A 215 -1.29 -7.96 21.46
N VAL A 216 -0.66 -6.88 21.95
CA VAL A 216 -0.70 -5.57 21.30
C VAL A 216 0.66 -5.33 20.67
N PRO A 217 0.77 -5.15 19.35
CA PRO A 217 2.06 -4.92 18.72
C PRO A 217 2.65 -3.59 19.15
N LEU A 218 3.99 -3.53 19.22
CA LEU A 218 4.73 -2.31 19.48
C LEU A 218 4.78 -1.41 18.25
N ALA A 219 4.81 -2.00 17.06
CA ALA A 219 4.68 -1.28 15.80
C ALA A 219 4.01 -2.13 14.73
N ARG A 220 3.42 -1.45 13.75
CA ARG A 220 2.78 -2.02 12.57
C ARG A 220 3.30 -1.33 11.32
N ARG A 221 3.48 -2.10 10.26
CA ARG A 221 3.89 -1.65 8.92
C ARG A 221 2.77 -1.98 7.95
N THR A 222 2.39 -1.03 7.11
CA THR A 222 1.48 -1.26 5.98
C THR A 222 1.94 -0.45 4.79
N VAL A 223 1.95 -1.08 3.61
CA VAL A 223 2.13 -0.37 2.35
C VAL A 223 0.77 0.15 1.88
N PHE A 224 0.70 1.43 1.58
CA PHE A 224 -0.44 2.08 0.96
C PHE A 224 -0.11 2.39 -0.49
N GLU A 225 -0.90 1.85 -1.41
CA GLU A 225 -0.90 2.33 -2.79
C GLU A 225 -1.82 3.56 -2.88
N LEU A 226 -1.27 4.63 -3.46
CA LEU A 226 -1.95 5.90 -3.65
C LEU A 226 -2.39 5.99 -5.11
N ARG A 227 -3.67 6.25 -5.32
CA ARG A 227 -4.22 6.46 -6.67
C ARG A 227 -4.95 7.78 -6.78
N ARG A 228 -5.02 8.32 -8.00
CA ARG A 228 -6.06 9.30 -8.32
C ARG A 228 -7.44 8.66 -8.14
N PRO A 229 -8.51 9.44 -7.92
CA PRO A 229 -9.83 8.89 -7.81
C PRO A 229 -10.25 8.17 -9.09
N ALA A 230 -10.83 6.97 -8.94
CA ALA A 230 -11.43 6.27 -10.06
C ALA A 230 -12.53 7.14 -10.71
N PRO A 231 -12.86 6.98 -12.00
CA PRO A 231 -13.94 7.75 -12.63
C PRO A 231 -15.29 7.61 -11.89
N LEU A 232 -15.56 6.42 -11.36
CA LEU A 232 -16.70 6.12 -10.48
C LEU A 232 -16.20 5.36 -9.25
N GLN A 233 -16.50 5.86 -8.05
CA GLN A 233 -16.31 5.14 -6.80
C GLN A 233 -17.24 3.91 -6.75
N SER A 234 -16.63 2.72 -6.71
CA SER A 234 -17.36 1.47 -6.50
C SER A 234 -17.49 1.18 -5.00
N PRO A 235 -18.71 0.89 -4.50
CA PRO A 235 -18.91 0.49 -3.11
C PRO A 235 -18.34 -0.91 -2.80
N LEU A 236 -17.89 -1.65 -3.82
CA LEU A 236 -17.20 -2.94 -3.69
C LEU A 236 -15.68 -2.80 -3.84
N SER A 237 -15.17 -1.56 -3.97
CA SER A 237 -13.74 -1.30 -4.08
C SER A 237 -13.03 -1.60 -2.76
N ARG A 238 -11.72 -1.87 -2.84
CA ARG A 238 -10.82 -2.04 -1.69
C ARG A 238 -10.26 -0.72 -1.16
N VAL A 239 -10.72 0.42 -1.68
CA VAL A 239 -10.35 1.74 -1.15
C VAL A 239 -10.67 1.79 0.35
N PHE A 240 -9.66 2.05 1.17
CA PHE A 240 -9.85 2.26 2.60
C PHE A 240 -10.36 3.69 2.87
N ALA A 241 -9.66 4.67 2.31
CA ALA A 241 -9.98 6.07 2.51
C ALA A 241 -9.82 6.85 1.21
N ILE A 242 -10.68 7.85 1.05
CA ILE A 242 -10.50 8.92 0.07
C ILE A 242 -10.31 10.20 0.87
N ARG A 243 -9.16 10.84 0.69
CA ARG A 243 -8.85 12.11 1.34
C ARG A 243 -8.30 13.06 0.30
N GLN A 244 -8.76 14.30 0.38
CA GLN A 244 -8.47 15.31 -0.63
C GLN A 244 -8.85 14.80 -2.03
N ASP A 245 -7.85 14.56 -2.89
CA ASP A 245 -7.99 14.06 -4.26
C ASP A 245 -7.18 12.77 -4.47
N VAL A 246 -7.06 11.94 -3.42
CA VAL A 246 -6.28 10.68 -3.43
C VAL A 246 -7.08 9.55 -2.78
N GLU A 247 -7.03 8.39 -3.41
CA GLU A 247 -7.54 7.12 -2.87
C GLU A 247 -6.38 6.34 -2.23
N PHE A 248 -6.60 5.84 -1.01
CA PHE A 248 -5.64 5.06 -0.24
C PHE A 248 -6.06 3.60 -0.22
N PHE A 249 -5.21 2.73 -0.74
CA PHE A 249 -5.40 1.29 -0.78
C PHE A 249 -4.36 0.60 0.10
N PRO A 250 -4.76 0.06 1.28
CA PRO A 250 -3.85 -0.73 2.09
C PRO A 250 -3.58 -2.05 1.37
N MET A 251 -2.30 -2.37 1.22
CA MET A 251 -1.83 -3.61 0.64
C MET A 251 -1.59 -4.62 1.75
N GLN A 252 -2.15 -5.81 1.59
CA GLN A 252 -1.89 -6.92 2.50
C GLN A 252 -0.45 -7.41 2.33
N GLU A 253 -0.01 -7.50 1.08
CA GLU A 253 1.39 -7.73 0.74
C GLU A 253 2.27 -6.62 1.35
N GLY A 254 3.27 -7.04 2.11
CA GLY A 254 4.18 -6.16 2.85
C GLY A 254 3.62 -5.55 4.13
N SER A 255 2.42 -5.93 4.57
CA SER A 255 1.95 -5.57 5.91
C SER A 255 2.56 -6.47 6.98
N ALA A 256 3.09 -5.86 8.04
CA ALA A 256 3.84 -6.53 9.10
C ALA A 256 3.58 -5.94 10.47
N TYR A 257 4.01 -6.64 11.52
CA TYR A 257 4.00 -6.13 12.88
C TYR A 257 5.24 -6.59 13.65
N THR A 258 5.51 -5.94 14.77
CA THR A 258 6.54 -6.36 15.72
C THR A 258 6.03 -6.29 17.15
N LEU A 259 6.35 -7.31 17.94
CA LEU A 259 6.02 -7.38 19.37
C LEU A 259 7.17 -6.93 20.28
N ASP A 260 8.40 -6.91 19.75
CA ASP A 260 9.63 -6.60 20.48
C ASP A 260 10.36 -5.34 19.97
N GLY A 261 9.95 -4.83 18.80
CA GLY A 261 10.57 -3.69 18.11
C GLY A 261 11.78 -4.05 17.26
N GLU A 262 12.15 -5.33 17.18
CA GLU A 262 13.33 -5.83 16.47
C GLU A 262 12.95 -6.84 15.38
N THR A 263 12.05 -7.77 15.69
CA THR A 263 11.59 -8.83 14.80
C THR A 263 10.28 -8.42 14.14
N TRP A 264 10.25 -8.39 12.82
CA TRP A 264 9.04 -8.14 12.04
C TRP A 264 8.43 -9.45 11.55
N VAL A 265 7.12 -9.60 11.77
CA VAL A 265 6.32 -10.75 11.38
C VAL A 265 5.29 -10.28 10.36
N ALA A 266 5.19 -10.96 9.22
CA ALA A 266 4.19 -10.65 8.22
C ALA A 266 2.79 -11.01 8.74
N TYR A 267 1.78 -10.22 8.36
CA TYR A 267 0.38 -10.61 8.61
C TYR A 267 -0.09 -11.70 7.65
N ASP A 268 0.38 -11.64 6.40
CA ASP A 268 0.20 -12.70 5.43
C ASP A 268 1.43 -13.61 5.44
N PRO A 269 1.31 -14.88 5.87
CA PRO A 269 2.43 -15.81 5.96
C PRO A 269 3.04 -16.15 4.59
N ASP A 270 2.30 -15.91 3.51
CA ASP A 270 2.76 -16.15 2.13
C ASP A 270 3.36 -14.87 1.49
N ALA A 271 3.34 -13.72 2.17
CA ALA A 271 3.84 -12.45 1.62
C ALA A 271 5.30 -12.17 2.02
N GLU A 272 6.10 -11.73 1.04
CA GLU A 272 7.46 -11.22 1.28
C GLU A 272 7.39 -9.82 1.92
N LEU A 273 8.21 -9.57 2.94
CA LEU A 273 8.29 -8.27 3.61
C LEU A 273 9.18 -7.31 2.79
N PRO A 274 8.68 -6.15 2.35
CA PRO A 274 9.50 -5.16 1.66
C PRO A 274 10.50 -4.52 2.65
N GLY A 275 11.75 -4.37 2.21
CA GLY A 275 12.78 -3.59 2.92
C GLY A 275 13.67 -4.38 3.88
N THR A 276 13.54 -5.69 4.01
CA THR A 276 14.62 -6.54 4.51
C THR A 276 15.38 -7.07 3.29
N GLY A 277 16.54 -6.48 2.98
CA GLY A 277 17.47 -7.00 1.96
C GLY A 277 18.08 -8.33 2.41
N GLY A 278 17.24 -9.34 2.54
CA GLY A 278 17.49 -10.67 3.08
C GLY A 278 16.17 -11.43 3.16
N LEU A 279 16.22 -12.74 2.90
CA LEU A 279 15.06 -13.64 2.87
C LEU A 279 14.10 -13.45 4.07
N PRO A 280 12.77 -13.58 3.88
CA PRO A 280 11.75 -13.48 4.94
C PRO A 280 11.98 -14.45 6.11
N ALA A 281 11.72 -14.00 7.35
CA ALA A 281 11.91 -14.78 8.57
C ALA A 281 11.06 -16.07 8.65
N ASP A 282 9.92 -16.10 7.95
CA ASP A 282 9.03 -17.27 7.90
C ASP A 282 9.47 -18.28 6.81
N LEU A 283 10.20 -17.84 5.78
CA LEU A 283 10.90 -18.72 4.84
C LEU A 283 12.22 -19.28 5.42
N ALA A 284 12.86 -18.53 6.33
CA ALA A 284 13.99 -19.02 7.12
C ALA A 284 13.59 -20.13 8.13
N GLN A 285 12.31 -20.22 8.51
CA GLN A 285 11.81 -21.30 9.37
C GLN A 285 11.32 -22.54 8.58
N PHE A 286 10.89 -22.39 7.33
CA PHE A 286 10.50 -23.53 6.48
C PHE A 286 11.69 -24.21 5.79
N PHE A 287 12.75 -23.44 5.54
CA PHE A 287 14.06 -23.93 5.15
C PHE A 287 15.06 -23.54 6.25
N ASP A 288 15.15 -24.36 7.28
CA ASP A 288 16.30 -24.36 8.21
C ASP A 288 17.54 -24.90 7.47
N LEU A 289 17.88 -24.27 6.34
CA LEU A 289 19.10 -24.49 5.59
C LEU A 289 19.93 -23.24 5.86
N GLU A 290 20.72 -23.27 6.93
CA GLU A 290 21.84 -22.34 7.08
C GLU A 290 22.60 -22.37 5.74
N THR A 291 22.66 -21.27 5.00
CA THR A 291 23.39 -21.23 3.72
C THR A 291 24.74 -20.56 3.90
N VAL A 292 25.73 -21.08 3.18
CA VAL A 292 27.07 -20.54 3.14
C VAL A 292 27.28 -19.87 1.78
N PRO A 293 27.47 -18.55 1.75
CA PRO A 293 27.75 -17.84 0.51
C PRO A 293 29.16 -18.20 0.04
N VAL A 294 29.26 -18.65 -1.21
CA VAL A 294 30.51 -19.02 -1.86
C VAL A 294 30.63 -18.26 -3.17
N THR A 295 31.73 -17.52 -3.31
CA THR A 295 32.07 -16.85 -4.56
C THR A 295 32.93 -17.78 -5.42
N VAL A 296 32.46 -18.08 -6.62
CA VAL A 296 33.19 -18.86 -7.62
C VAL A 296 33.64 -17.94 -8.75
N TYR A 297 34.93 -17.96 -9.06
CA TYR A 297 35.53 -17.14 -10.11
C TYR A 297 35.80 -17.98 -11.36
N ALA A 298 35.71 -17.33 -12.53
CA ALA A 298 36.00 -17.94 -13.84
C ALA A 298 37.41 -18.55 -13.91
N ASP A 299 38.38 -18.00 -13.17
CA ASP A 299 39.77 -18.46 -13.10
C ASP A 299 39.97 -19.74 -12.24
N GLY A 300 38.89 -20.27 -11.65
CA GLY A 300 38.92 -21.46 -10.79
C GLY A 300 39.20 -21.15 -9.32
N ARG A 301 39.31 -19.87 -8.95
CA ARG A 301 39.34 -19.45 -7.55
C ARG A 301 37.95 -19.59 -6.95
N ILE A 302 37.90 -19.98 -5.68
CA ILE A 302 36.67 -20.09 -4.91
C ILE A 302 36.94 -19.44 -3.55
N GLU A 303 36.07 -18.57 -3.11
CA GLU A 303 36.24 -17.80 -1.87
C GLU A 303 34.96 -17.85 -1.05
N TRP A 304 35.11 -17.86 0.26
CA TRP A 304 34.03 -17.85 1.25
C TRP A 304 34.59 -17.27 2.54
N ASP A 305 33.72 -16.84 3.45
CA ASP A 305 34.12 -16.23 4.71
C ASP A 305 34.88 -17.19 5.64
N GLU A 306 35.83 -16.65 6.40
CA GLU A 306 36.65 -17.46 7.30
C GLU A 306 35.77 -18.20 8.32
N GLY A 307 35.88 -19.53 8.35
CA GLY A 307 35.09 -20.40 9.23
C GLY A 307 33.76 -20.87 8.64
N ALA A 308 33.35 -20.40 7.46
CA ALA A 308 32.07 -20.78 6.85
C ALA A 308 32.06 -22.22 6.29
N VAL A 309 33.20 -22.71 5.82
CA VAL A 309 33.38 -24.11 5.42
C VAL A 309 34.45 -24.74 6.31
N PRO A 310 34.18 -25.87 6.99
CA PRO A 310 35.18 -26.58 7.78
C PRO A 310 36.43 -26.94 6.95
N GLU A 311 37.63 -26.77 7.52
CA GLU A 311 38.89 -27.03 6.79
C GLU A 311 38.98 -28.45 6.21
N GLU A 312 38.38 -29.43 6.88
CA GLU A 312 38.33 -30.82 6.43
C GLU A 312 37.52 -31.01 5.14
N GLN A 313 36.49 -30.17 4.91
CA GLN A 313 35.61 -30.22 3.75
C GLN A 313 36.02 -29.24 2.63
N ALA A 314 36.82 -28.22 2.96
CA ALA A 314 37.23 -27.16 2.04
C ALA A 314 37.81 -27.68 0.71
N GLY A 315 38.59 -28.76 0.75
CA GLY A 315 39.18 -29.36 -0.44
C GLY A 315 38.15 -30.02 -1.37
N ARG A 316 37.16 -30.71 -0.79
CA ARG A 316 36.06 -31.37 -1.50
C ARG A 316 35.14 -30.33 -2.13
N VAL A 317 34.64 -29.38 -1.34
CA VAL A 317 33.74 -28.32 -1.80
C VAL A 317 34.35 -27.55 -2.97
N ARG A 318 35.65 -27.23 -2.92
CA ARG A 318 36.36 -26.59 -4.04
C ARG A 318 36.48 -27.46 -5.29
N ALA A 319 36.59 -28.77 -5.14
CA ALA A 319 36.65 -29.68 -6.28
C ALA A 319 35.26 -29.78 -6.92
N ASP A 320 34.24 -30.01 -6.11
CA ASP A 320 32.85 -30.20 -6.55
C ASP A 320 32.32 -28.93 -7.25
N LEU A 321 32.54 -27.75 -6.67
CA LEU A 321 32.13 -26.48 -7.28
C LEU A 321 32.85 -26.17 -8.59
N ARG A 322 34.14 -26.54 -8.73
CA ARG A 322 34.84 -26.40 -10.02
C ARG A 322 34.27 -27.34 -11.07
N GLU A 323 33.96 -28.57 -10.67
CA GLU A 323 33.38 -29.57 -11.57
C GLU A 323 31.97 -29.17 -12.01
N SER A 324 31.13 -28.66 -11.09
CA SER A 324 29.74 -28.29 -11.38
C SER A 324 29.60 -27.01 -12.21
N THR A 325 30.42 -25.99 -11.92
CA THR A 325 30.34 -24.67 -12.59
C THR A 325 31.26 -24.56 -13.81
N GLY A 326 32.22 -25.48 -13.96
CA GLY A 326 33.28 -25.38 -14.97
C GLY A 326 34.35 -24.34 -14.66
N ALA A 327 34.41 -23.80 -13.44
CA ALA A 327 35.40 -22.80 -13.03
C ALA A 327 36.85 -23.27 -13.25
N GLY A 328 37.65 -22.46 -13.93
CA GLY A 328 39.01 -22.79 -14.35
C GLY A 328 39.12 -23.38 -15.77
N ASP A 329 38.00 -23.71 -16.42
CA ASP A 329 37.92 -24.01 -17.86
C ASP A 329 37.04 -22.94 -18.54
N PRO A 330 37.63 -22.05 -19.37
CA PRO A 330 36.89 -20.97 -20.02
C PRO A 330 35.68 -21.43 -20.84
N ALA A 331 35.75 -22.60 -21.49
CA ALA A 331 34.65 -23.09 -22.32
C ALA A 331 33.51 -23.69 -21.48
N ALA A 332 33.86 -24.40 -20.41
CA ALA A 332 32.88 -24.97 -19.49
C ALA A 332 32.19 -23.86 -18.68
N TRP A 333 32.94 -22.90 -18.15
CA TRP A 333 32.42 -21.72 -17.45
C TRP A 333 31.48 -20.89 -18.33
N GLN A 334 31.89 -20.59 -19.57
CA GLN A 334 31.03 -19.89 -20.52
C GLN A 334 29.72 -20.65 -20.77
N THR A 335 29.79 -21.98 -20.94
CA THR A 335 28.59 -22.79 -21.17
C THR A 335 27.66 -22.74 -19.95
N TRP A 336 28.20 -22.95 -18.76
CA TRP A 336 27.43 -22.98 -17.52
C TRP A 336 26.78 -21.62 -17.24
N THR A 337 27.55 -20.53 -17.31
CA THR A 337 27.03 -19.17 -17.08
C THR A 337 25.99 -18.73 -18.11
N GLN A 338 26.13 -19.14 -19.37
CA GLN A 338 25.11 -18.84 -20.39
C GLN A 338 23.82 -19.60 -20.16
N THR A 339 23.90 -20.85 -19.69
CA THR A 339 22.71 -21.63 -19.31
C THR A 339 22.02 -20.96 -18.12
N MET A 340 22.76 -20.67 -17.04
CA MET A 340 22.26 -19.96 -15.86
C MET A 340 21.54 -18.67 -16.26
N LEU A 341 22.20 -17.74 -16.97
CA LEU A 341 21.59 -16.45 -17.33
C LEU A 341 20.34 -16.60 -18.22
N ARG A 342 20.26 -17.63 -19.05
CA ARG A 342 19.07 -17.91 -19.88
C ARG A 342 17.95 -18.54 -19.08
N GLU A 343 18.26 -19.32 -18.06
CA GLU A 343 17.25 -19.90 -17.17
C GLU A 343 16.69 -18.82 -16.23
N THR A 344 17.54 -17.93 -15.72
CA THR A 344 17.13 -16.82 -14.87
C THR A 344 16.31 -15.77 -15.63
N PHE A 345 16.80 -15.29 -16.78
CA PHE A 345 16.20 -14.15 -17.51
C PHE A 345 15.54 -14.57 -18.84
N GLY A 346 15.13 -15.83 -18.98
CA GLY A 346 14.71 -16.40 -20.26
C GLY A 346 13.54 -15.69 -20.95
N ASP A 347 12.63 -15.12 -20.17
CA ASP A 347 11.46 -14.38 -20.70
C ASP A 347 11.80 -12.93 -21.08
N GLU A 348 12.85 -12.36 -20.48
CA GLU A 348 13.30 -10.98 -20.65
C GLU A 348 14.41 -10.82 -21.70
N LEU A 349 15.08 -11.91 -22.09
CA LEU A 349 16.18 -11.88 -23.05
C LEU A 349 15.74 -12.35 -24.45
N ASN A 350 16.16 -11.62 -25.48
CA ASN A 350 16.15 -12.04 -26.88
C ASN A 350 17.58 -12.20 -27.38
N VAL A 351 18.16 -13.38 -27.19
CA VAL A 351 19.55 -13.67 -27.57
C VAL A 351 19.65 -14.23 -28.99
N PRO A 352 20.24 -13.51 -29.96
CA PRO A 352 20.44 -14.00 -31.32
C PRO A 352 21.37 -15.22 -31.38
N GLU A 353 21.17 -16.12 -32.34
CA GLU A 353 22.03 -17.31 -32.52
C GLU A 353 23.50 -16.97 -32.82
N ASP A 354 23.78 -15.76 -33.32
CA ASP A 354 25.11 -15.30 -33.73
C ASP A 354 25.81 -14.37 -32.70
N ARG A 355 25.16 -14.04 -31.58
CA ARG A 355 25.73 -13.18 -30.54
C ARG A 355 25.71 -13.89 -29.17
N PRO A 356 26.88 -14.29 -28.63
CA PRO A 356 26.94 -14.89 -27.30
C PRO A 356 26.63 -13.85 -26.21
N LEU A 357 26.00 -14.29 -25.12
CA LEU A 357 25.84 -13.48 -23.91
C LEU A 357 27.21 -13.14 -23.31
N PRO A 358 27.34 -11.98 -22.63
CA PRO A 358 28.53 -11.67 -21.84
C PRO A 358 28.75 -12.76 -20.80
N VAL A 359 30.03 -13.03 -20.49
CA VAL A 359 30.43 -14.08 -19.56
C VAL A 359 30.84 -13.41 -18.25
N PRO A 360 30.15 -13.68 -17.13
CA PRO A 360 30.56 -13.20 -15.81
C PRO A 360 31.98 -13.66 -15.47
N VAL A 361 32.73 -12.85 -14.74
CA VAL A 361 34.05 -13.23 -14.19
C VAL A 361 33.93 -13.90 -12.82
N ALA A 362 32.81 -13.73 -12.14
CA ALA A 362 32.48 -14.40 -10.90
C ALA A 362 30.96 -14.56 -10.70
N VAL A 363 30.57 -15.58 -9.94
CA VAL A 363 29.19 -15.83 -9.52
C VAL A 363 29.21 -16.16 -8.03
N ARG A 364 28.25 -15.61 -7.28
CA ARG A 364 28.00 -15.95 -5.88
C ARG A 364 26.92 -17.02 -5.84
N LEU A 365 27.21 -18.08 -5.09
CA LEU A 365 26.36 -19.23 -4.88
C LEU A 365 26.01 -19.33 -3.41
N ASP A 366 24.77 -19.65 -3.11
CA ASP A 366 24.33 -20.00 -1.76
C ASP A 366 24.20 -21.51 -1.64
N ILE A 367 25.01 -22.10 -0.75
CA ILE A 367 25.09 -23.55 -0.55
C ILE A 367 24.48 -23.87 0.80
N SER A 368 23.54 -24.80 0.87
CA SER A 368 23.08 -25.31 2.18
C SER A 368 24.24 -25.88 3.00
N ALA A 369 24.34 -25.50 4.28
CA ALA A 369 25.34 -25.95 5.23
C ALA A 369 25.27 -27.47 5.46
N ASP A 370 24.07 -28.05 5.43
CA ASP A 370 23.90 -29.50 5.48
C ASP A 370 24.59 -30.21 4.30
N ALA A 371 24.60 -29.58 3.12
CA ALA A 371 25.26 -30.12 1.93
C ALA A 371 26.79 -30.00 1.98
N ILE A 372 27.35 -29.16 2.87
CA ILE A 372 28.81 -29.03 3.06
C ILE A 372 29.38 -30.26 3.75
N ASP A 373 28.61 -30.91 4.61
CA ASP A 373 29.02 -32.14 5.29
C ASP A 373 28.54 -33.41 4.59
N ASP A 374 27.57 -33.30 3.65
CA ASP A 374 27.09 -34.42 2.84
C ASP A 374 28.09 -34.79 1.71
N PRO A 375 28.42 -36.08 1.51
CA PRO A 375 29.24 -36.54 0.38
C PRO A 375 28.58 -36.42 -1.01
N ASP A 376 27.29 -36.09 -1.11
CA ASP A 376 26.60 -35.97 -2.39
C ASP A 376 27.07 -34.74 -3.20
N PRO A 377 26.98 -34.75 -4.54
CA PRO A 377 27.45 -33.65 -5.39
C PRO A 377 26.66 -32.35 -5.16
N LEU A 378 27.40 -31.24 -4.97
CA LEU A 378 26.82 -29.92 -4.71
C LEU A 378 26.00 -29.32 -5.87
N ALA A 379 26.16 -29.85 -7.09
CA ALA A 379 25.49 -29.37 -8.30
C ALA A 379 23.94 -29.34 -8.21
N GLN A 380 23.35 -29.99 -7.22
CA GLN A 380 21.90 -30.06 -7.01
C GLN A 380 21.43 -29.29 -5.77
N THR A 381 22.35 -28.66 -5.03
CA THR A 381 22.08 -28.11 -3.70
C THR A 381 22.51 -26.66 -3.52
N PHE A 382 23.16 -26.05 -4.52
CA PHE A 382 23.44 -24.62 -4.52
C PHE A 382 22.45 -23.85 -5.39
N MET A 383 22.27 -22.57 -5.07
CA MET A 383 21.51 -21.61 -5.86
C MET A 383 22.40 -20.43 -6.27
N GLU A 384 22.27 -19.96 -7.49
CA GLU A 384 22.99 -18.78 -7.98
C GLU A 384 22.29 -17.50 -7.51
N SER A 385 22.97 -16.63 -6.76
CA SER A 385 22.36 -15.41 -6.20
C SER A 385 22.82 -14.13 -6.87
N GLU A 386 24.11 -13.98 -7.14
CA GLU A 386 24.64 -12.76 -7.76
C GLU A 386 25.70 -13.07 -8.82
N VAL A 387 25.83 -12.18 -9.81
CA VAL A 387 26.87 -12.27 -10.84
C VAL A 387 27.69 -10.99 -10.91
N SER A 388 28.96 -11.14 -11.26
CA SER A 388 29.85 -10.02 -11.52
C SER A 388 30.56 -10.19 -12.86
N PHE A 389 30.49 -9.16 -13.70
CA PHE A 389 31.14 -9.14 -15.02
C PHE A 389 32.54 -8.49 -14.99
N ASP A 390 32.85 -7.72 -13.95
CA ASP A 390 34.13 -7.02 -13.78
C ASP A 390 34.90 -7.47 -12.53
N GLY A 391 34.27 -8.19 -11.61
CA GLY A 391 34.83 -8.66 -10.34
C GLY A 391 34.73 -7.63 -9.21
N GLU A 392 34.13 -6.46 -9.47
CA GLU A 392 33.97 -5.37 -8.51
C GLU A 392 32.49 -5.09 -8.23
N GLN A 393 31.66 -5.05 -9.28
CA GLN A 393 30.23 -4.81 -9.19
C GLN A 393 29.46 -6.12 -9.21
N TRP A 394 28.54 -6.26 -8.26
CA TRP A 394 27.68 -7.43 -8.11
C TRP A 394 26.26 -7.06 -8.54
N ARG A 395 25.66 -7.93 -9.34
CA ARG A 395 24.29 -7.81 -9.85
C ARG A 395 23.48 -8.95 -9.27
N ASP A 396 22.38 -8.60 -8.63
CA ASP A 396 21.41 -9.56 -8.14
C ASP A 396 20.74 -10.27 -9.32
N LEU A 397 20.74 -11.61 -9.31
CA LEU A 397 20.10 -12.41 -10.33
C LEU A 397 18.56 -12.41 -10.23
N PHE A 398 18.02 -12.05 -9.06
CA PHE A 398 16.57 -12.01 -8.80
C PHE A 398 16.06 -10.59 -8.52
N GLY A 399 16.88 -9.56 -8.79
CA GLY A 399 16.46 -8.16 -8.70
C GLY A 399 15.47 -7.76 -9.81
N GLU A 400 14.72 -6.69 -9.58
CA GLU A 400 13.68 -6.19 -10.50
C GLU A 400 14.23 -5.66 -11.84
N GLU A 401 15.53 -5.36 -11.91
CA GLU A 401 16.18 -4.78 -13.09
C GLU A 401 17.15 -5.77 -13.75
N LEU A 402 17.00 -5.94 -15.07
CA LEU A 402 17.96 -6.69 -15.87
C LEU A 402 19.36 -6.04 -15.79
N PRO A 403 20.43 -6.82 -15.52
CA PRO A 403 21.80 -6.31 -15.48
C PRO A 403 22.18 -5.48 -16.71
N GLU A 404 22.88 -4.36 -16.50
CA GLU A 404 23.26 -3.43 -17.57
C GLU A 404 24.00 -4.13 -18.72
N GLU A 405 24.82 -5.12 -18.40
CA GLU A 405 25.58 -5.91 -19.35
C GLU A 405 24.70 -6.79 -20.26
N LEU A 406 23.46 -7.07 -19.83
CA LEU A 406 22.46 -7.85 -20.55
C LEU A 406 21.41 -7.00 -21.27
N GLN A 407 21.35 -5.69 -21.02
CA GLN A 407 20.36 -4.79 -21.64
C GLN A 407 20.41 -4.79 -23.18
N ASP A 408 21.58 -5.00 -23.77
CA ASP A 408 21.77 -5.16 -25.21
C ASP A 408 21.01 -6.37 -25.82
N PHE A 409 20.56 -7.27 -24.96
CA PHE A 409 19.79 -8.47 -25.27
C PHE A 409 18.38 -8.41 -24.70
N ALA A 410 17.99 -7.31 -24.05
CA ALA A 410 16.64 -7.15 -23.52
C ALA A 410 15.61 -7.30 -24.64
N ARG A 411 14.54 -8.01 -24.34
CA ARG A 411 13.39 -8.16 -25.20
C ARG A 411 12.67 -6.82 -25.22
N ASN A 412 12.90 -6.04 -26.27
CA ASN A 412 12.13 -4.83 -26.52
C ASN A 412 10.68 -5.21 -26.83
N ASP A 413 9.82 -5.24 -25.81
CA ASP A 413 8.38 -5.15 -26.01
C ASP A 413 8.06 -3.71 -26.44
N LEU A 414 8.26 -3.44 -27.73
CA LEU A 414 7.66 -2.30 -28.41
C LEU A 414 6.19 -2.62 -28.71
N ASN A 415 5.34 -2.28 -27.72
CA ASN A 415 3.93 -1.82 -27.76
C ASN A 415 2.99 -2.55 -26.81
#